data_AF-A0A1Y1N6G3-F1
#
_entry.id   AF-A0A1Y1N6G3-F1
#
_cell.length_a   1.000
_cell.length_b   1.000
_cell.length_c   1.000
_cell.angle_alpha   90.00
_cell.angle_beta   90.00
_cell.angle_gamma   90.00
#
_symmetry.space_group_name_H-M   'P 1'
#
loop_
_entity.id
_entity.type
_entity.pdbx_description
1 polymer ?
#
loop_
_entity_poly.entity_id
_entity_poly.type
_entity_poly.pdbx_seq_one_letter_code
_entity_poly.pdbx_strand_id
1 'polypeptide(L)'
;FLMPPRPTSRRYVTDPDPITGRMYSTHYVKEPWYNQPTTWARWGPAAWATWAFGGMLPGDGGQEMKPDGFLFEDIGPKAKMGLGAEETRNIQEVVHAAAMASGRCPFAFKG
;
A
#
# COMPACT_ATOMS: atom_id res chain seq x y z
N PHE A 1 -14.62 -20.58 24.21
CA PHE A 1 -14.11 -19.20 24.03
C PHE A 1 -14.73 -18.65 22.75
N LEU A 2 -15.65 -17.67 22.84
CA LEU A 2 -16.33 -17.09 21.67
C LEU A 2 -15.81 -15.68 21.47
N MET A 3 -14.98 -15.47 20.44
CA MET A 3 -14.69 -14.12 19.95
C MET A 3 -15.82 -13.71 19.00
N PRO A 4 -16.53 -12.60 19.25
CA PRO A 4 -17.51 -12.10 18.31
C PRO A 4 -16.84 -11.79 16.96
N PRO A 5 -17.56 -11.92 15.83
CA PRO A 5 -17.02 -11.54 14.53
C PRO A 5 -16.59 -10.07 14.55
N ARG A 6 -15.48 -9.76 13.88
CA ARG A 6 -14.97 -8.38 13.82
C ARG A 6 -16.01 -7.49 13.12
N PRO A 7 -16.41 -6.36 13.72
CA PRO A 7 -17.36 -5.44 13.10
C PRO A 7 -16.77 -4.70 11.89
N THR A 8 -15.44 -4.60 11.79
CA THR A 8 -14.74 -3.95 10.68
C THR A 8 -13.54 -4.76 10.20
N SER A 9 -13.26 -4.66 8.91
CA SER A 9 -12.03 -5.21 8.34
C SER A 9 -10.83 -4.39 8.79
N ARG A 10 -9.70 -5.06 9.01
CA ARG A 10 -8.44 -4.37 9.27
C ARG A 10 -7.89 -3.88 7.94
N ARG A 11 -7.71 -2.56 7.82
CA ARG A 11 -7.05 -1.93 6.66
C ARG A 11 -5.61 -1.59 7.01
N TYR A 12 -4.68 -2.03 6.17
CA TYR A 12 -3.24 -1.77 6.33
C TYR A 12 -2.71 -0.74 5.33
N VAL A 13 -3.50 -0.43 4.31
CA VAL A 13 -3.18 0.52 3.26
C VAL A 13 -4.36 1.49 3.15
N THR A 14 -4.06 2.77 2.94
CA THR A 14 -5.08 3.79 2.72
C THR A 14 -5.70 3.65 1.33
N ASP A 15 -6.88 4.22 1.15
CA ASP A 15 -7.40 4.43 -0.19
C ASP A 15 -6.46 5.38 -0.96
N PRO A 16 -6.40 5.29 -2.31
CA PRO A 16 -5.54 6.14 -3.13
C PRO A 16 -5.89 7.62 -2.95
N ASP A 17 -4.87 8.46 -2.80
CA ASP A 17 -5.05 9.90 -2.74
C ASP A 17 -5.66 10.42 -4.07
N PRO A 18 -6.69 11.28 -4.04
CA PRO A 18 -7.41 11.69 -5.25
C PRO A 18 -6.61 12.58 -6.20
N ILE A 19 -5.53 13.21 -5.71
CA ILE A 19 -4.68 14.11 -6.50
C ILE A 19 -3.48 13.34 -7.05
N THR A 20 -2.83 12.56 -6.19
CA THR A 20 -1.56 11.90 -6.53
C THR A 20 -1.71 10.42 -6.91
N GLY A 21 -2.84 9.80 -6.59
CA GLY A 21 -3.07 8.36 -6.73
C GLY A 21 -2.25 7.50 -5.76
N ARG A 22 -1.45 8.10 -4.87
CA ARG A 22 -0.55 7.39 -3.98
C ARG A 22 -1.30 6.84 -2.77
N MET A 23 -0.88 5.67 -2.33
CA MET A 23 -1.35 5.02 -1.11
C MET A 23 -0.28 5.07 -0.03
N TYR A 24 -0.70 4.97 1.23
CA TYR A 24 0.19 4.94 2.39
C TYR A 24 -0.03 3.66 3.18
N SER A 25 1.05 3.12 3.73
CA SER A 25 0.95 2.09 4.76
C SER A 25 0.47 2.73 6.07
N THR A 26 -0.50 2.12 6.73
CA THR A 26 -0.99 2.57 8.05
C THR A 26 -0.27 1.89 9.21
N HIS A 27 0.60 0.93 8.91
CA HIS A 27 1.25 0.10 9.91
C HIS A 27 2.68 -0.25 9.48
N TYR A 28 3.62 -0.19 10.42
CA TYR A 28 4.96 -0.70 10.26
C TYR A 28 5.41 -1.38 11.54
N VAL A 29 6.32 -2.34 11.41
CA VAL A 29 6.81 -3.13 12.56
C VAL A 29 8.12 -2.55 13.08
N LYS A 30 9.08 -2.31 12.19
CA LYS A 30 10.42 -1.80 12.54
C LYS A 30 10.76 -0.52 11.78
N GLU A 31 10.60 -0.55 10.47
CA GLU A 31 10.98 0.54 9.57
C GLU A 31 9.73 1.12 8.90
N PRO A 32 9.53 2.44 8.93
CA PRO A 32 8.31 3.10 8.45
C PRO A 32 8.30 3.26 6.92
N TRP A 33 8.39 2.16 6.19
CA TRP A 33 8.27 2.14 4.74
C TRP A 33 6.87 2.53 4.30
N TYR A 34 6.78 3.53 3.43
CA TYR A 34 5.54 4.04 2.87
C TYR A 34 4.57 4.66 3.89
N ASN A 35 5.04 4.97 5.10
CA ASN A 35 4.21 5.57 6.14
C ASN A 35 4.30 7.09 6.06
N GLN A 36 3.14 7.74 6.07
CA GLN A 36 3.06 9.19 6.07
C GLN A 36 3.52 9.79 7.42
N PRO A 37 4.39 10.82 7.41
CA PRO A 37 4.85 11.52 8.61
C PRO A 37 3.78 12.49 9.13
N THR A 38 2.63 11.97 9.56
CA THR A 38 1.59 12.79 10.19
C THR A 38 2.07 13.32 11.55
N THR A 39 1.50 14.45 11.98
CA THR A 39 1.85 15.07 13.27
C THR A 39 1.67 14.10 14.44
N TRP A 40 0.60 13.30 14.43
CA TRP A 40 0.35 12.30 15.46
C TRP A 40 1.30 11.11 15.39
N ALA A 41 1.62 10.62 14.18
CA ALA A 41 2.54 9.51 14.00
C ALA A 41 3.99 9.84 14.43
N ARG A 42 4.34 11.13 14.45
CA ARG A 42 5.67 11.60 14.84
C ARG A 42 5.78 12.10 16.28
N TRP A 43 4.70 12.67 16.83
CA TRP A 43 4.73 13.33 18.15
C TRP A 43 3.75 12.74 19.18
N GLY A 44 2.99 11.70 18.82
CA GLY A 44 2.08 11.02 19.73
C GLY A 44 2.79 10.18 20.79
N PRO A 45 2.09 9.72 21.85
CA PRO A 45 2.70 8.96 22.95
C PRO A 45 3.44 7.69 22.48
N ALA A 46 2.86 6.98 21.50
CA ALA A 46 3.50 5.80 20.92
C ALA A 46 4.79 6.16 20.17
N ALA A 47 4.83 7.31 19.50
CA ALA A 47 6.02 7.77 18.79
C ALA A 47 7.17 8.09 19.77
N TRP A 48 6.86 8.77 20.87
CA TRP A 48 7.84 9.01 21.94
C TRP A 48 8.39 7.72 22.54
N ALA A 49 7.54 6.71 22.78
CA ALA A 49 7.97 5.40 23.25
C ALA A 49 8.89 4.71 22.23
N THR A 50 8.48 4.65 20.95
CA THR A 50 9.30 4.08 19.87
C THR A 50 10.66 4.76 19.78
N TRP A 51 10.69 6.10 19.80
CA TRP A 51 11.92 6.87 19.76
C TRP A 51 12.81 6.61 20.98
N ALA A 52 12.24 6.55 22.19
CA ALA A 52 12.99 6.25 23.42
C ALA A 52 13.64 4.85 23.41
N PHE A 53 13.03 3.88 22.72
CA PHE A 53 13.61 2.54 22.51
C PHE A 53 14.53 2.45 21.28
N GLY A 54 14.86 3.58 20.63
CA GLY A 54 15.75 3.62 19.46
C GLY A 54 15.09 3.17 18.15
N GLY A 55 13.76 3.13 18.09
CA GLY A 55 13.00 2.85 16.88
C GLY A 55 12.95 4.05 15.93
N MET A 56 12.63 3.79 14.67
CA MET A 56 12.48 4.82 13.64
C MET A 56 11.04 5.33 13.59
N LEU A 57 10.87 6.65 13.46
CA LEU A 57 9.57 7.26 13.22
C LEU A 57 9.35 7.57 11.74
N PRO A 58 8.09 7.64 11.27
CA PRO A 58 7.80 8.03 9.90
C PRO A 58 8.46 9.37 9.57
N GLY A 59 9.22 9.38 8.48
CA GLY A 59 10.02 10.53 8.02
C GLY A 59 11.51 10.48 8.40
N ASP A 60 11.93 9.68 9.39
CA ASP A 60 13.35 9.65 9.82
C ASP A 60 14.27 9.02 8.76
N GLY A 61 13.78 8.05 7.98
CA GLY A 61 14.51 7.44 6.87
C GLY A 61 14.52 8.27 5.57
N GLY A 62 14.02 9.51 5.62
CA GLY A 62 13.98 10.41 4.47
C GLY A 62 13.20 9.84 3.29
N GLN A 63 13.57 10.29 2.08
CA GLN A 63 12.88 9.93 0.84
C GLN A 63 13.06 8.47 0.42
N GLU A 64 14.06 7.76 0.95
CA GLU A 64 14.25 6.34 0.62
C GLU A 64 13.07 5.48 1.08
N MET A 65 12.51 5.80 2.24
CA MET A 65 11.35 5.13 2.80
C MET A 65 10.03 5.55 2.15
N LYS A 66 10.06 6.46 1.15
CA LYS A 66 8.89 6.96 0.42
C LYS A 66 7.76 7.43 1.35
N PRO A 67 8.01 8.43 2.22
CA PRO A 67 7.00 8.98 3.13
C PRO A 67 5.83 9.64 2.40
N ASP A 68 6.02 10.03 1.14
CA ASP A 68 5.00 10.61 0.24
C ASP A 68 4.07 9.55 -0.38
N GLY A 69 4.21 8.29 0.02
CA GLY A 69 3.39 7.17 -0.42
C GLY A 69 3.88 6.50 -1.70
N PHE A 70 3.15 5.48 -2.14
CA PHE A 70 3.52 4.63 -3.27
C PHE A 70 2.36 4.45 -4.26
N LEU A 71 2.75 4.28 -5.52
CA LEU A 71 1.90 3.66 -6.54
C LEU A 71 2.13 2.15 -6.51
N PHE A 72 1.21 1.37 -7.07
CA PHE A 72 1.35 -0.10 -7.05
C PHE A 72 2.59 -0.57 -7.82
N GLU A 73 2.94 0.14 -8.89
CA GLU A 73 4.08 -0.09 -9.77
C GLU A 73 5.42 0.30 -9.11
N ASP A 74 5.37 1.11 -8.06
CA ASP A 74 6.51 1.63 -7.32
C ASP A 74 6.96 0.71 -6.17
N ILE A 75 6.31 -0.44 -6.01
CA ILE A 75 6.57 -1.40 -4.94
C ILE A 75 7.76 -2.30 -5.31
N GLY A 76 8.72 -2.42 -4.40
CA GLY A 76 9.81 -3.38 -4.50
C GLY A 76 11.19 -2.74 -4.63
N PRO A 77 12.22 -3.51 -5.05
CA PRO A 77 13.58 -3.01 -5.20
C PRO A 77 13.67 -1.86 -6.21
N LYS A 78 14.53 -0.87 -5.97
CA LYS A 78 14.68 0.33 -6.83
C LYS A 78 14.88 -0.01 -8.32
N ALA A 79 15.64 -1.07 -8.61
CA ALA A 79 15.90 -1.52 -9.99
C ALA A 79 14.70 -2.15 -10.71
N LYS A 80 13.60 -2.44 -9.99
CA LYS A 80 12.39 -3.08 -10.54
C LYS A 80 11.17 -2.18 -10.54
N MET A 81 11.23 -1.03 -9.87
CA MET A 81 10.11 -0.07 -9.83
C MET A 81 9.77 0.42 -11.25
N GLY A 82 8.47 0.44 -11.57
CA GLY A 82 7.95 0.89 -12.87
C GLY A 82 8.17 -0.06 -14.05
N LEU A 83 8.97 -1.12 -13.91
CA LEU A 83 9.14 -2.11 -14.97
C LEU A 83 7.84 -2.91 -15.18
N GLY A 84 7.44 -3.07 -16.44
CA GLY A 84 6.23 -3.83 -16.80
C GLY A 84 4.91 -3.10 -16.52
N ALA A 85 4.95 -1.82 -16.11
CA ALA A 85 3.74 -1.04 -15.86
C ALA A 85 2.86 -0.91 -17.12
N GLU A 86 3.47 -0.60 -18.26
CA GLU A 86 2.75 -0.50 -19.54
C GLU A 86 2.20 -1.85 -20.00
N GLU A 87 3.01 -2.91 -19.94
CA GLU A 87 2.59 -4.26 -20.31
C GLU A 87 1.42 -4.74 -19.44
N THR A 88 1.50 -4.50 -18.13
CA THR A 88 0.42 -4.83 -17.19
C THR A 88 -0.84 -4.05 -17.50
N ARG A 89 -0.74 -2.76 -17.83
CA ARG A 89 -1.90 -1.94 -18.23
C ARG A 89 -2.56 -2.50 -19.49
N ASN A 90 -1.77 -2.86 -20.50
CA ASN A 90 -2.29 -3.42 -21.75
C ASN A 90 -2.99 -4.76 -21.50
N ILE A 91 -2.39 -5.63 -20.68
CA ILE A 91 -3.01 -6.91 -20.27
C ILE A 91 -4.32 -6.66 -19.51
N GLN A 92 -4.34 -5.71 -18.59
CA GLN A 92 -5.54 -5.35 -17.83
C GLN A 92 -6.67 -4.88 -18.75
N GLU A 93 -6.38 -4.04 -19.75
CA GLU A 93 -7.36 -3.59 -20.74
C GLU A 93 -7.96 -4.75 -21.54
N VAL A 94 -7.10 -5.67 -22.01
CA VAL A 94 -7.54 -6.86 -22.76
C VAL A 94 -8.43 -7.76 -21.89
N VAL A 95 -8.00 -8.04 -20.65
CA VAL A 95 -8.76 -8.86 -19.70
C VAL A 95 -10.10 -8.22 -19.37
N HIS A 96 -10.11 -6.91 -19.13
CA HIS A 96 -11.33 -6.17 -18.83
C HIS A 96 -12.31 -6.19 -20.02
N ALA A 97 -11.82 -5.98 -21.24
CA ALA A 97 -12.65 -6.06 -22.44
C ALA A 97 -13.25 -7.48 -22.62
N ALA A 98 -12.45 -8.53 -22.40
CA ALA A 98 -12.92 -9.91 -22.48
C ALA A 98 -13.96 -10.25 -21.41
N ALA A 99 -13.79 -9.75 -20.19
CA ALA A 99 -14.76 -9.91 -19.10
C ALA A 99 -16.10 -9.23 -19.45
N MET A 100 -16.04 -8.00 -19.94
CA MET A 100 -17.23 -7.23 -20.34
C MET A 100 -17.96 -7.87 -21.53
N ALA A 101 -17.23 -8.38 -22.52
CA ALA A 101 -17.81 -9.03 -23.69
C ALA A 101 -18.48 -10.37 -23.38
N SER A 102 -17.87 -11.17 -22.48
CA SER A 102 -18.36 -12.51 -22.16
C SER A 102 -19.42 -12.53 -21.05
N GLY A 103 -19.51 -11.48 -20.23
CA GLY A 103 -20.34 -11.45 -19.02
C GLY A 103 -19.99 -12.54 -18.00
N ARG A 104 -18.82 -13.18 -18.17
CA ARG A 104 -18.33 -14.31 -17.37
C ARG A 104 -16.92 -13.99 -16.87
N CYS A 105 -16.46 -14.76 -15.89
CA CYS A 105 -15.10 -14.62 -15.40
C CYS A 105 -14.09 -14.83 -16.56
N PRO A 106 -13.23 -13.84 -16.86
CA PRO A 106 -12.27 -13.93 -17.97
C PRO A 106 -11.18 -14.99 -17.73
N PHE A 107 -11.06 -15.52 -16.52
CA PHE A 107 -10.09 -16.54 -16.12
C PHE A 107 -10.71 -17.92 -15.86
N ALA A 108 -12.00 -18.11 -16.13
CA ALA A 108 -12.62 -19.42 -15.96
C ALA A 108 -12.03 -20.42 -16.96
N PHE A 109 -11.52 -21.55 -16.47
CA PHE A 109 -11.09 -22.65 -17.32
C PHE A 109 -12.27 -23.13 -18.19
N LYS A 110 -12.05 -23.19 -19.51
CA LYS A 110 -12.90 -24.02 -20.39
C LYS A 110 -12.52 -25.47 -20.12
N GLY A 111 -13.31 -26.14 -19.28
CA GLY A 111 -13.35 -27.61 -19.24
C GLY A 111 -13.96 -28.16 -20.52
#